data_AF-A0A8J3HUA2-F1
#
_entry.id   AF-A0A8J3HUA2-F1
#
_cell.length_a   1.000
_cell.length_b   1.000
_cell.length_c   1.000
_cell.angle_alpha   90.00
_cell.angle_beta   90.00
_cell.angle_gamma   90.00
#
_symmetry.space_group_name_H-M   'P 1'
#
loop_
_entity.id
_entity.type
_entity.pdbx_description
1 polymer ?
#
loop_
_entity_poly.entity_id
_entity_poly.type
_entity_poly.pdbx_seq_one_letter_code
_entity_poly.pdbx_strand_id
1 'polypeptide(L)'
;MAITLPMIKKEIDELRSDFNNLKKLIASSSSTSGQINPDLSDKLDQIIDKIKKTSVSSNEAEAKLIKGNKIANDKHEARLELNGKNEDSIFSPVGYYFYDNKIYIYDRFKPETSIDLLRQYHFLKVVKTEEGEYKLAFCNQSGHEFHGILDDYEHINPVDIKSTKNIDLAKYYNKNHSHPSFALKASDNNYSNSQQHGVDVYEIGNGEKKVGSLIDEFGYYDSQNKFHYFNNYLGTQIYDPLSFTITKGDNQCFLHQMKEGTNNVDSTNDAMACSLVEYVANYVNGVYF
;
A
#
# COMPACT_ATOMS: atom_id res chain seq x y z
N MET A 1 -2.71 -8.04 22.75
CA MET A 1 -1.61 -9.04 22.69
C MET A 1 -1.60 -9.55 21.27
N ALA A 2 -0.57 -9.22 20.46
CA ALA A 2 -0.52 -9.65 19.07
C ALA A 2 -0.30 -11.17 19.02
N ILE A 3 -1.22 -11.90 18.38
CA ILE A 3 -1.08 -13.33 18.19
C ILE A 3 -0.07 -13.52 17.06
N THR A 4 1.04 -14.19 17.36
CA THR A 4 2.11 -14.41 16.38
C THR A 4 1.83 -15.66 15.55
N LEU A 5 2.30 -15.73 14.30
CA LEU A 5 2.19 -16.92 13.43
C LEU A 5 2.54 -18.26 14.14
N PRO A 6 3.56 -18.32 15.01
CA PRO A 6 3.86 -19.51 15.82
C PRO A 6 2.75 -19.91 16.80
N MET A 7 1.99 -18.94 17.35
CA MET A 7 0.86 -19.21 18.24
C MET A 7 -0.30 -19.84 17.47
N ILE A 8 -0.60 -19.33 16.26
CA ILE A 8 -1.63 -19.90 15.37
C ILE A 8 -1.27 -21.33 14.98
N LYS A 9 -0.01 -21.59 14.63
CA LYS A 9 0.45 -22.94 14.25
C LYS A 9 0.32 -23.93 15.41
N LYS A 10 0.66 -23.50 16.63
CA LYS A 10 0.51 -24.31 17.85
C LYS A 10 -0.96 -24.64 18.13
N GLU A 11 -1.86 -23.68 17.99
CA GLU A 11 -3.30 -23.90 18.18
C GLU A 11 -3.90 -24.85 17.12
N ILE A 12 -3.46 -24.75 15.85
CA ILE A 12 -3.87 -25.68 14.79
C ILE A 12 -3.45 -27.12 15.11
N ASP A 13 -2.24 -27.32 15.64
CA ASP A 13 -1.74 -28.65 16.00
C ASP A 13 -2.48 -29.23 17.22
N GLU A 14 -2.85 -28.38 18.20
CA GLU A 14 -3.71 -28.77 19.33
C GLU A 14 -5.12 -29.17 18.86
N LEU A 15 -5.74 -28.40 17.95
CA LEU A 15 -7.04 -28.72 17.36
C LEU A 15 -7.02 -30.04 16.57
N ARG A 16 -5.94 -30.32 15.83
CA ARG A 16 -5.76 -31.60 15.11
C ARG A 16 -5.64 -32.77 16.07
N SER A 17 -4.92 -32.60 17.17
CA SER A 17 -4.80 -33.61 18.23
C SER A 17 -6.17 -33.93 18.85
N ASP A 18 -6.92 -32.90 19.23
CA ASP A 18 -8.25 -33.02 19.83
C ASP A 18 -9.24 -33.71 18.87
N PHE A 19 -9.22 -33.36 17.58
CA PHE A 19 -10.07 -34.00 16.56
C PHE A 19 -9.74 -35.48 16.36
N ASN A 20 -8.46 -35.85 16.39
CA ASN A 20 -8.04 -37.25 16.30
C ASN A 20 -8.46 -38.06 17.53
N ASN A 21 -8.45 -37.45 18.72
CA ASN A 21 -8.95 -38.07 19.94
C ASN A 21 -10.47 -38.27 19.88
N LEU A 22 -11.22 -37.31 19.35
CA LEU A 22 -12.67 -37.42 19.13
C LEU A 22 -13.01 -38.57 18.17
N LYS A 23 -12.29 -38.68 17.04
CA LYS A 23 -12.47 -39.81 16.10
C LYS A 23 -12.27 -41.16 16.77
N LYS A 24 -11.26 -41.30 17.63
CA LYS A 24 -11.01 -42.53 18.39
C LYS A 24 -12.14 -42.82 19.39
N LEU A 25 -12.63 -41.78 20.08
CA LEU A 25 -13.75 -41.89 21.03
C LEU A 25 -15.06 -42.29 20.34
N ILE A 26 -15.41 -41.68 19.21
CA ILE A 26 -16.60 -42.03 18.42
C ILE A 26 -16.50 -43.45 17.85
N ALA A 27 -15.31 -43.83 17.36
CA ALA A 27 -15.07 -45.21 16.93
C ALA A 27 -15.26 -46.20 18.09
N SER A 28 -14.86 -45.83 19.31
CA SER A 28 -15.03 -46.65 20.51
C SER A 28 -16.44 -46.65 21.12
N SER A 29 -17.29 -45.65 20.83
CA SER A 29 -18.65 -45.52 21.39
C SER A 29 -19.74 -46.14 20.51
N SER A 30 -19.38 -46.78 19.39
CA SER A 30 -20.32 -47.37 18.43
C SER A 30 -20.87 -48.75 18.84
N SER A 31 -20.78 -49.13 20.12
CA SER A 31 -21.43 -50.32 20.66
C SER A 31 -22.58 -49.97 21.63
N THR A 32 -23.79 -50.33 21.20
CA THR A 32 -24.93 -50.88 21.99
C THR A 32 -26.12 -50.04 22.51
N SER A 33 -26.25 -48.71 22.37
CA SER A 33 -27.53 -48.09 22.84
C SER A 33 -28.06 -46.83 22.15
N GLY A 34 -27.45 -46.32 21.08
CA GLY A 34 -28.02 -45.19 20.33
C GLY A 34 -28.10 -43.86 21.11
N GLN A 35 -27.60 -43.81 22.34
CA GLN A 35 -27.41 -42.57 23.09
C GLN A 35 -25.97 -42.09 22.94
N ILE A 36 -25.80 -40.88 22.43
CA ILE A 36 -24.51 -40.19 22.36
C ILE A 36 -24.01 -40.03 23.80
N ASN A 37 -22.79 -40.51 24.08
CA ASN A 37 -22.17 -40.40 25.39
C ASN A 37 -22.13 -38.91 25.82
N PRO A 38 -22.65 -38.53 27.00
CA PRO A 38 -22.64 -37.13 27.46
C PRO A 38 -21.23 -36.52 27.47
N ASP A 39 -20.19 -37.33 27.72
CA ASP A 39 -18.79 -36.90 27.68
C ASP A 39 -18.29 -36.55 26.25
N LEU A 40 -18.96 -37.06 25.20
CA LEU A 40 -18.74 -36.66 23.80
C LEU A 40 -19.42 -35.33 23.48
N SER A 41 -20.61 -35.07 24.06
CA SER A 41 -21.33 -33.81 23.87
C SER A 41 -20.57 -32.64 24.48
N ASP A 42 -20.10 -32.79 25.72
CA ASP A 42 -19.33 -31.75 26.42
C ASP A 42 -18.00 -31.44 25.71
N LYS A 43 -17.35 -32.45 25.12
CA LYS A 43 -16.14 -32.26 24.30
C LYS A 43 -16.43 -31.56 22.97
N LEU A 44 -17.58 -31.85 22.35
CA LEU A 44 -18.00 -31.18 21.12
C LEU A 44 -18.29 -29.70 21.38
N ASP A 45 -18.97 -29.37 22.48
CA ASP A 45 -19.27 -28.00 22.89
C ASP A 45 -17.98 -27.23 23.22
N GLN A 46 -17.01 -27.86 23.89
CA GLN A 46 -15.69 -27.27 24.13
C GLN A 46 -14.91 -27.02 22.83
N ILE A 47 -15.02 -27.91 21.83
CA ILE A 47 -14.42 -27.70 20.51
C ILE A 47 -15.13 -26.55 19.78
N ILE A 48 -16.46 -26.47 19.83
CA ILE A 48 -17.23 -25.37 19.22
C ILE A 48 -16.87 -24.05 19.89
N ASP A 49 -16.73 -24.00 21.22
CA ASP A 49 -16.32 -22.80 21.95
C ASP A 49 -14.87 -22.42 21.70
N LYS A 50 -13.96 -23.40 21.58
CA LYS A 50 -12.60 -23.16 21.11
C LYS A 50 -12.62 -22.64 19.68
N ILE A 51 -13.35 -23.25 18.74
CA ILE A 51 -13.47 -22.77 17.36
C ILE A 51 -14.12 -21.40 17.30
N LYS A 52 -15.09 -21.05 18.16
CA LYS A 52 -15.68 -19.70 18.24
C LYS A 52 -14.70 -18.66 18.83
N LYS A 53 -13.80 -19.09 19.72
CA LYS A 53 -12.72 -18.27 20.26
C LYS A 53 -11.50 -18.17 19.32
N THR A 54 -11.27 -19.21 18.50
CA THR A 54 -10.17 -19.34 17.53
C THR A 54 -10.60 -18.93 16.12
N SER A 55 -11.90 -18.81 15.84
CA SER A 55 -12.43 -17.91 14.82
C SER A 55 -12.14 -16.52 15.35
N VAL A 56 -10.87 -16.16 15.19
CA VAL A 56 -10.40 -14.80 15.07
C VAL A 56 -11.55 -14.05 14.44
N SER A 57 -12.16 -13.11 15.16
CA SER A 57 -12.68 -11.95 14.46
C SER A 57 -11.47 -11.47 13.69
N SER A 58 -11.34 -11.91 12.44
CA SER A 58 -10.39 -11.36 11.53
C SER A 58 -10.84 -9.92 11.50
N ASN A 59 -10.18 -9.07 12.28
CA ASN A 59 -10.17 -7.64 12.08
C ASN A 59 -9.41 -7.36 10.77
N GLU A 60 -9.60 -8.22 9.76
CA GLU A 60 -9.29 -7.98 8.38
C GLU A 60 -10.20 -6.83 8.01
N ALA A 61 -9.61 -5.64 8.02
CA ALA A 61 -10.28 -4.49 7.46
C ALA A 61 -10.59 -4.86 6.00
N GLU A 62 -11.86 -4.87 5.64
CA GLU A 62 -12.27 -5.04 4.25
C GLU A 62 -11.96 -3.74 3.55
N ALA A 63 -10.99 -3.77 2.63
CA ALA A 63 -10.58 -2.63 1.85
C ALA A 63 -11.07 -2.81 0.40
N LYS A 64 -11.76 -1.80 -0.12
CA LYS A 64 -12.29 -1.78 -1.48
C LYS A 64 -11.88 -0.50 -2.18
N LEU A 65 -11.47 -0.61 -3.45
CA LEU A 65 -11.38 0.56 -4.30
C LEU A 65 -12.79 0.89 -4.81
N ILE A 66 -13.16 2.16 -4.67
CA ILE A 66 -14.45 2.68 -5.11
C ILE A 66 -14.23 3.89 -6.01
N LYS A 67 -15.22 4.13 -6.87
CA LYS A 67 -15.23 5.27 -7.77
C LYS A 67 -15.57 6.55 -7.00
N GLY A 68 -14.69 7.54 -7.07
CA GLY A 68 -14.85 8.86 -6.47
C GLY A 68 -15.38 9.91 -7.44
N ASN A 69 -15.00 11.16 -7.20
CA ASN A 69 -15.46 12.30 -7.98
C ASN A 69 -14.89 12.29 -9.40
N LYS A 70 -15.54 13.01 -10.32
CA LYS A 70 -15.04 13.21 -11.69
C LYS A 70 -13.81 14.14 -11.65
N ILE A 71 -12.72 13.72 -12.30
CA ILE A 71 -11.48 14.49 -12.43
C ILE A 71 -11.46 15.22 -13.76
N ALA A 72 -11.32 14.47 -14.87
CA ALA A 72 -11.17 15.00 -16.23
C ALA A 72 -11.52 13.94 -17.28
N ASN A 73 -12.05 14.33 -18.44
CA ASN A 73 -12.28 13.45 -19.60
C ASN A 73 -12.95 12.10 -19.23
N ASP A 74 -14.01 12.19 -18.43
CA ASP A 74 -14.79 11.05 -17.91
C ASP A 74 -14.03 10.06 -17.02
N LYS A 75 -12.83 10.43 -16.58
CA LYS A 75 -12.08 9.74 -15.52
C LYS A 75 -12.54 10.22 -14.16
N HIS A 76 -12.53 9.30 -13.21
CA HIS A 76 -12.94 9.52 -11.84
C HIS A 76 -11.84 9.05 -10.89
N GLU A 77 -11.77 9.68 -9.72
CA GLU A 77 -10.85 9.29 -8.65
C GLU A 77 -11.05 7.82 -8.27
N ALA A 78 -9.95 7.17 -7.91
CA ALA A 78 -10.01 5.96 -7.11
C ALA A 78 -9.89 6.36 -5.64
N ARG A 79 -10.89 5.96 -4.86
CA ARG A 79 -10.95 6.16 -3.41
C ARG A 79 -10.91 4.81 -2.73
N LEU A 80 -10.50 4.81 -1.47
CA LEU A 80 -10.51 3.61 -0.66
C LEU A 80 -11.72 3.63 0.26
N GLU A 81 -12.44 2.53 0.32
CA GLU A 81 -13.42 2.25 1.36
C GLU A 81 -12.82 1.25 2.34
N LEU A 82 -12.74 1.62 3.61
CA LEU A 82 -12.26 0.78 4.70
C LEU A 82 -13.41 0.47 5.65
N ASN A 83 -13.80 -0.80 5.74
CA ASN A 83 -14.89 -1.24 6.62
C ASN A 83 -16.20 -0.45 6.40
N GLY A 84 -16.54 -0.16 5.14
CA GLY A 84 -17.72 0.60 4.77
C GLY A 84 -17.64 2.11 5.03
N LYS A 85 -16.45 2.64 5.34
CA LYS A 85 -16.20 4.08 5.45
C LYS A 85 -15.35 4.55 4.28
N ASN A 86 -15.79 5.63 3.63
CA ASN A 86 -15.06 6.23 2.52
C ASN A 86 -13.89 7.06 3.06
N GLU A 87 -12.69 6.75 2.59
CA GLU A 87 -11.47 7.53 2.78
C GLU A 87 -11.25 8.46 1.58
N ASP A 88 -10.23 9.31 1.67
CA ASP A 88 -9.85 10.23 0.61
C ASP A 88 -9.30 9.50 -0.64
N SER A 89 -9.06 10.26 -1.72
CA SER A 89 -8.40 9.68 -2.89
C SER A 89 -7.02 9.20 -2.49
N ILE A 90 -6.68 7.97 -2.89
CA ILE A 90 -5.44 7.35 -2.45
C ILE A 90 -4.30 7.56 -3.43
N PHE A 91 -4.59 7.81 -4.71
CA PHE A 91 -3.56 8.01 -5.73
C PHE A 91 -3.33 9.48 -5.99
N SER A 92 -2.08 9.90 -5.88
CA SER A 92 -1.66 11.22 -6.32
C SER A 92 -1.86 11.35 -7.85
N PRO A 93 -2.44 12.46 -8.34
CA PRO A 93 -2.47 12.75 -9.78
C PRO A 93 -1.07 13.08 -10.32
N VAL A 94 -0.13 13.40 -9.41
CA VAL A 94 1.24 13.80 -9.71
C VAL A 94 2.15 12.59 -9.63
N GLY A 95 3.00 12.42 -10.65
CA GLY A 95 4.04 11.40 -10.66
C GLY A 95 5.43 11.99 -10.89
N TYR A 96 6.44 11.23 -10.44
CA TYR A 96 7.85 11.61 -10.57
C TYR A 96 8.65 10.47 -11.21
N TYR A 97 9.38 10.78 -12.29
CA TYR A 97 10.29 9.81 -12.91
C TYR A 97 11.60 10.46 -13.34
N PHE A 98 12.63 9.65 -13.48
CA PHE A 98 13.96 10.07 -13.94
C PHE A 98 14.12 9.70 -15.42
N TYR A 99 14.54 10.65 -16.26
CA TYR A 99 14.83 10.45 -17.68
C TYR A 99 15.94 11.41 -18.11
N ASP A 100 16.92 10.91 -18.87
CA ASP A 100 18.06 11.70 -19.36
C ASP A 100 18.73 12.60 -18.29
N ASN A 101 19.04 12.01 -17.13
CA ASN A 101 19.67 12.72 -15.99
C ASN A 101 18.86 13.89 -15.41
N LYS A 102 17.56 13.96 -15.69
CA LYS A 102 16.62 14.93 -15.14
C LYS A 102 15.47 14.22 -14.43
N ILE A 103 14.87 14.91 -13.48
CA ILE A 103 13.61 14.49 -12.85
C ILE A 103 12.47 15.15 -13.59
N TYR A 104 11.47 14.39 -13.97
CA TYR A 104 10.24 14.88 -14.57
C TYR A 104 9.11 14.79 -13.55
N ILE A 105 8.40 15.90 -13.39
CA ILE A 105 7.17 16.00 -12.62
C ILE A 105 6.04 16.09 -13.64
N TYR A 106 5.00 15.27 -13.51
CA TYR A 106 3.88 15.33 -14.43
C TYR A 106 2.56 15.10 -13.70
N ASP A 107 1.51 15.75 -14.20
CA ASP A 107 0.13 15.45 -13.83
C ASP A 107 -0.47 14.51 -14.88
N ARG A 108 -0.95 13.35 -14.45
CA ARG A 108 -1.53 12.33 -15.37
C ARG A 108 -2.79 12.82 -16.09
N PHE A 109 -3.52 13.74 -15.48
CA PHE A 109 -4.76 14.30 -16.02
C PHE A 109 -4.52 15.56 -16.84
N LYS A 110 -3.32 16.15 -16.74
CA LYS A 110 -2.85 17.30 -17.53
C LYS A 110 -1.45 17.03 -18.11
N PRO A 111 -1.26 16.00 -18.95
CA PRO A 111 0.08 15.57 -19.39
C PRO A 111 0.92 16.65 -20.06
N GLU A 112 0.29 17.68 -20.63
CA GLU A 112 0.93 18.88 -21.17
C GLU A 112 1.68 19.74 -20.13
N THR A 113 1.46 19.50 -18.83
CA THR A 113 2.10 20.22 -17.72
C THR A 113 3.37 19.55 -17.22
N SER A 114 3.93 18.58 -17.95
CA SER A 114 5.17 17.93 -17.53
C SER A 114 6.32 18.94 -17.43
N ILE A 115 6.96 19.01 -16.27
CA ILE A 115 8.09 19.90 -15.97
C ILE A 115 9.35 19.07 -15.84
N ASP A 116 10.42 19.46 -16.52
CA ASP A 116 11.75 18.89 -16.34
C ASP A 116 12.53 19.70 -15.30
N LEU A 117 12.83 19.06 -14.18
CA LEU A 117 13.63 19.65 -13.13
C LEU A 117 15.11 19.58 -13.52
N LEU A 118 15.75 20.75 -13.58
CA LEU A 118 17.18 20.84 -13.87
C LEU A 118 17.99 20.09 -12.80
N ARG A 119 19.09 19.46 -13.24
CA ARG A 119 19.97 18.65 -12.38
C ARG A 119 20.42 19.34 -11.10
N GLN A 120 20.59 20.66 -11.14
CA GLN A 120 21.00 21.44 -9.98
C GLN A 120 19.97 21.45 -8.84
N TYR A 121 18.70 21.10 -9.11
CA TYR A 121 17.59 21.08 -8.15
C TYR A 121 17.21 19.67 -7.68
N HIS A 122 18.09 18.67 -7.84
CA HIS A 122 17.86 17.29 -7.40
C HIS A 122 17.99 17.10 -5.86
N PHE A 123 17.79 18.15 -5.09
CA PHE A 123 17.79 18.09 -3.64
C PHE A 123 16.43 18.52 -3.10
N LEU A 124 16.11 18.05 -1.90
CA LEU A 124 14.90 18.45 -1.20
C LEU A 124 15.29 19.05 0.15
N LYS A 125 14.57 20.09 0.56
CA LYS A 125 14.63 20.61 1.91
C LYS A 125 13.24 20.57 2.55
N VAL A 126 13.21 20.48 3.87
CA VAL A 126 11.96 20.56 4.62
C VAL A 126 11.56 22.01 4.78
N VAL A 127 10.34 22.33 4.37
CA VAL A 127 9.70 23.62 4.56
C VAL A 127 8.44 23.46 5.40
N LYS A 128 8.00 24.56 6.02
CA LYS A 128 6.73 24.63 6.72
C LYS A 128 5.80 25.54 5.94
N THR A 129 4.64 25.03 5.54
CA THR A 129 3.65 25.80 4.78
C THR A 129 2.99 26.85 5.68
N GLU A 130 2.25 27.79 5.07
CA GLU A 130 1.45 28.77 5.81
C GLU A 130 0.41 28.10 6.73
N GLU A 131 -0.10 26.94 6.32
CA GLU A 131 -1.03 26.09 7.08
C GLU A 131 -0.36 25.35 8.24
N GLY A 132 0.98 25.44 8.34
CA GLY A 132 1.76 24.85 9.41
C GLY A 132 2.17 23.39 9.17
N GLU A 133 1.92 22.86 7.98
CA GLU A 133 2.29 21.50 7.57
C GLU A 133 3.76 21.44 7.14
N TYR A 134 4.42 20.29 7.36
CA TYR A 134 5.77 20.07 6.86
C TYR A 134 5.73 19.40 5.49
N LYS A 135 6.35 20.03 4.50
CA LYS A 135 6.45 19.51 3.13
C LYS A 135 7.90 19.52 2.65
N LEU A 136 8.16 18.89 1.49
CA LEU A 136 9.46 18.90 0.85
C LEU A 136 9.44 19.82 -0.37
N ALA A 137 10.37 20.76 -0.44
CA ALA A 137 10.54 21.64 -1.59
C ALA A 137 11.81 21.27 -2.36
N PHE A 138 11.73 21.28 -3.70
CA PHE A 138 12.89 21.14 -4.56
C PHE A 138 13.84 22.31 -4.35
N CYS A 139 15.13 22.01 -4.19
CA CYS A 139 16.14 23.02 -3.97
C CYS A 139 17.49 22.60 -4.58
N ASN A 140 18.38 23.58 -4.71
CA ASN A 140 19.75 23.32 -5.12
C ASN A 140 20.65 22.92 -3.93
N GLN A 141 21.90 22.61 -4.21
CA GLN A 141 22.87 22.21 -3.18
C GLN A 141 23.08 23.28 -2.08
N SER A 142 22.83 24.55 -2.40
CA SER A 142 22.86 25.67 -1.44
C SER A 142 21.54 25.88 -0.70
N GLY A 143 20.51 25.07 -0.97
CA GLY A 143 19.18 25.14 -0.35
C GLY A 143 18.25 26.23 -0.90
N HIS A 144 18.60 26.85 -2.03
CA HIS A 144 17.68 27.76 -2.73
C HIS A 144 16.61 26.95 -3.45
N GLU A 145 15.35 27.31 -3.21
CA GLU A 145 14.18 26.65 -3.75
C GLU A 145 14.05 26.85 -5.27
N PHE A 146 13.36 25.90 -5.91
CA PHE A 146 12.97 26.02 -7.29
C PHE A 146 11.54 26.57 -7.38
N HIS A 147 11.40 27.81 -7.85
CA HIS A 147 10.09 28.48 -8.03
C HIS A 147 9.60 28.43 -9.49
N GLY A 148 10.03 27.43 -10.27
CA GLY A 148 9.64 27.28 -11.67
C GLY A 148 8.45 26.34 -11.90
N ILE A 149 7.72 25.99 -10.84
CA ILE A 149 6.62 25.02 -10.84
C ILE A 149 5.31 25.75 -10.56
N LEU A 150 4.20 25.24 -11.09
CA LEU A 150 2.86 25.67 -10.66
C LEU A 150 2.69 25.46 -9.15
N ASP A 151 2.01 26.38 -8.47
CA ASP A 151 1.82 26.35 -7.01
C ASP A 151 1.34 24.97 -6.50
N ASP A 152 0.46 24.31 -7.26
CA ASP A 152 -0.09 22.98 -6.97
C ASP A 152 0.97 21.86 -6.89
N TYR A 153 2.17 22.04 -7.45
CA TYR A 153 3.25 21.05 -7.47
C TYR A 153 4.57 21.59 -6.90
N GLU A 154 4.58 22.78 -6.31
CA GLU A 154 5.77 23.40 -5.71
C GLU A 154 6.35 22.54 -4.58
N HIS A 155 5.47 21.77 -3.93
CA HIS A 155 5.80 20.95 -2.77
C HIS A 155 5.46 19.48 -3.02
N ILE A 156 6.34 18.58 -2.58
CA ILE A 156 6.04 17.16 -2.48
C ILE A 156 5.32 16.94 -1.17
N ASN A 157 4.09 16.41 -1.23
CA ASN A 157 3.40 15.98 -0.03
C ASN A 157 4.10 14.71 0.46
N PRO A 158 4.38 14.57 1.76
CA PRO A 158 5.02 13.36 2.25
C PRO A 158 4.23 12.07 1.94
N VAL A 159 2.91 12.16 1.70
CA VAL A 159 2.09 11.04 1.18
C VAL A 159 2.51 10.57 -0.23
N ASP A 160 3.25 11.36 -0.98
CA ASP A 160 3.77 11.04 -2.32
C ASP A 160 5.10 10.26 -2.27
N ILE A 161 5.57 9.84 -1.08
CA ILE A 161 6.82 9.10 -0.90
C ILE A 161 6.54 7.67 -0.42
N LYS A 162 6.62 6.70 -1.32
CA LYS A 162 6.40 5.28 -1.01
C LYS A 162 7.61 4.60 -0.36
N SER A 163 7.32 3.45 0.27
CA SER A 163 8.32 2.59 0.93
C SER A 163 9.16 3.35 1.96
N THR A 164 8.54 4.31 2.64
CA THR A 164 9.24 5.21 3.56
C THR A 164 9.57 4.53 4.87
N LYS A 165 10.70 4.92 5.45
CA LYS A 165 11.07 4.55 6.82
C LYS A 165 10.56 5.57 7.85
N ASN A 166 9.27 5.95 7.78
CA ASN A 166 8.63 6.96 8.65
C ASN A 166 9.54 8.18 8.90
N ILE A 167 9.71 9.01 7.87
CA ILE A 167 10.60 10.17 7.94
C ILE A 167 9.94 11.24 8.83
N ASP A 168 10.51 11.47 10.02
CA ASP A 168 10.14 12.62 10.86
C ASP A 168 10.69 13.93 10.25
N LEU A 169 9.87 14.63 9.47
CA LEU A 169 10.25 15.88 8.80
C LEU A 169 10.56 17.01 9.79
N ALA A 170 9.89 17.07 10.94
CA ALA A 170 10.09 18.12 11.92
C ALA A 170 11.54 18.13 12.47
N LYS A 171 12.16 16.95 12.59
CA LYS A 171 13.59 16.79 12.94
C LYS A 171 14.54 17.54 11.99
N TYR A 172 14.18 17.66 10.71
CA TYR A 172 15.02 18.31 9.70
C TYR A 172 14.74 19.80 9.58
N TYR A 173 13.49 20.21 9.80
CA TYR A 173 13.13 21.62 9.84
C TYR A 173 14.00 22.40 10.83
N ASN A 174 14.27 21.83 12.02
CA ASN A 174 15.05 22.49 13.07
C ASN A 174 16.58 22.57 12.84
N LYS A 175 17.11 22.02 11.73
CA LYS A 175 18.56 21.89 11.48
C LYS A 175 19.17 22.97 10.56
N ASN A 176 18.48 24.11 10.39
CA ASN A 176 18.71 25.20 9.42
C ASN A 176 17.91 24.99 8.12
N HIS A 177 16.85 25.80 7.95
CA HIS A 177 15.95 25.86 6.78
C HIS A 177 16.64 26.14 5.43
N SER A 178 17.93 26.45 5.45
CA SER A 178 18.73 26.83 4.29
C SER A 178 19.51 25.68 3.68
N HIS A 179 19.42 24.45 4.22
CA HIS A 179 20.18 23.32 3.70
C HIS A 179 19.30 22.18 3.20
N PRO A 180 19.70 21.53 2.09
CA PRO A 180 19.04 20.32 1.64
C PRO A 180 19.13 19.23 2.72
N SER A 181 18.02 18.55 2.93
CA SER A 181 17.88 17.43 3.86
C SER A 181 17.94 16.08 3.15
N PHE A 182 17.53 16.06 1.87
CA PHE A 182 17.49 14.86 1.06
C PHE A 182 18.05 15.10 -0.34
N ALA A 183 18.55 14.02 -0.95
CA ALA A 183 18.98 13.98 -2.34
C ALA A 183 18.11 13.00 -3.12
N LEU A 184 17.84 13.34 -4.39
CA LEU A 184 17.08 12.52 -5.32
C LEU A 184 18.02 11.83 -6.30
N LYS A 185 17.81 10.53 -6.51
CA LYS A 185 18.63 9.71 -7.41
C LYS A 185 17.74 8.80 -8.25
N ALA A 186 18.22 8.44 -9.44
CA ALA A 186 17.58 7.39 -10.21
C ALA A 186 17.59 6.09 -9.40
N SER A 187 16.47 5.38 -9.41
CA SER A 187 16.36 4.09 -8.74
C SER A 187 17.13 3.02 -9.52
N ASP A 188 17.83 2.16 -8.78
CA ASP A 188 18.56 1.00 -9.35
C ASP A 188 17.63 -0.11 -9.85
N ASN A 189 16.31 0.07 -9.73
CA ASN A 189 15.32 -0.90 -10.14
C ASN A 189 15.31 -1.07 -11.66
N ASN A 190 15.82 -2.22 -12.13
CA ASN A 190 15.85 -2.63 -13.54
C ASN A 190 14.48 -3.12 -14.04
N TYR A 191 13.45 -2.28 -13.97
CA TYR A 191 12.19 -2.56 -14.67
C TYR A 191 12.39 -2.29 -16.18
N SER A 192 12.82 -3.34 -16.89
CA SER A 192 12.91 -3.55 -18.36
C SER A 192 13.02 -2.33 -19.30
N ASN A 193 14.06 -2.29 -20.15
CA ASN A 193 14.20 -1.57 -21.45
C ASN A 193 13.72 -0.11 -21.59
N SER A 194 13.13 0.50 -20.57
CA SER A 194 12.67 1.87 -20.58
C SER A 194 13.83 2.78 -20.15
N GLN A 195 13.93 3.95 -20.77
CA GLN A 195 14.87 5.00 -20.36
C GLN A 195 14.38 5.75 -19.11
N GLN A 196 13.25 5.32 -18.52
CA GLN A 196 12.59 5.97 -17.39
C GLN A 196 12.84 5.16 -16.12
N HIS A 197 13.31 5.84 -15.07
CA HIS A 197 13.65 5.21 -13.80
C HIS A 197 12.89 5.82 -12.63
N GLY A 198 12.71 5.03 -11.56
CA GLY A 198 12.26 5.48 -10.25
C GLY A 198 13.04 6.68 -9.75
N VAL A 199 12.42 7.51 -8.90
CA VAL A 199 13.13 8.56 -8.16
C VAL A 199 13.24 8.14 -6.69
N ASP A 200 14.43 7.76 -6.27
CA ASP A 200 14.73 7.37 -4.90
C ASP A 200 15.14 8.57 -4.06
N VAL A 201 14.68 8.59 -2.81
CA VAL A 201 14.94 9.66 -1.84
C VAL A 201 15.97 9.18 -0.82
N TYR A 202 17.08 9.91 -0.68
CA TYR A 202 18.18 9.62 0.24
C TYR A 202 18.33 10.72 1.29
N GLU A 203 18.41 10.35 2.57
CA GLU A 203 18.79 11.28 3.65
C GLU A 203 20.27 11.69 3.51
N ILE A 204 20.53 12.99 3.55
CA ILE A 204 21.88 13.56 3.50
C ILE A 204 22.51 13.52 4.89
N GLY A 205 23.67 12.87 5.02
CA GLY A 205 24.40 12.72 6.27
C GLY A 205 25.56 11.73 6.18
N ASN A 206 26.07 11.28 7.32
CA ASN A 206 27.15 10.29 7.40
C ASN A 206 26.65 8.89 7.02
N GLY A 207 26.59 8.60 5.72
CA GLY A 207 26.34 7.27 5.17
C GLY A 207 25.08 7.12 4.31
N GLU A 208 24.71 8.16 3.54
CA GLU A 208 23.63 8.19 2.53
C GLU A 208 22.61 7.03 2.62
N LYS A 209 21.50 7.27 3.31
CA LYS A 209 20.49 6.22 3.56
C LYS A 209 19.28 6.44 2.67
N LYS A 210 18.90 5.45 1.86
CA LYS A 210 17.60 5.47 1.16
C LYS A 210 16.48 5.46 2.21
N VAL A 211 15.63 6.47 2.14
CA VAL A 211 14.52 6.69 3.07
C VAL A 211 13.15 6.51 2.44
N GLY A 212 13.05 6.49 1.11
CA GLY A 212 11.81 6.24 0.37
C GLY A 212 12.04 6.35 -1.13
N SER A 213 10.95 6.32 -1.90
CA SER A 213 10.95 6.57 -3.35
C SER A 213 9.72 7.43 -3.68
N LEU A 214 9.85 8.39 -4.58
CA LEU A 214 8.69 9.17 -5.03
C LEU A 214 7.74 8.28 -5.84
N ILE A 215 6.44 8.54 -5.73
CA ILE A 215 5.40 7.81 -6.43
C ILE A 215 5.40 8.20 -7.92
N ASP A 216 5.26 7.20 -8.79
CA ASP A 216 5.01 7.35 -10.24
C ASP A 216 3.79 6.54 -10.69
N GLU A 217 3.00 6.11 -9.72
CA GLU A 217 1.88 5.21 -9.89
C GLU A 217 0.58 5.97 -9.68
N PHE A 218 -0.46 5.59 -10.41
CA PHE A 218 -1.77 6.16 -10.19
C PHE A 218 -2.87 5.16 -10.53
N GLY A 219 -4.07 5.47 -10.05
CA GLY A 219 -5.28 4.71 -10.31
C GLY A 219 -6.45 5.64 -10.65
N TYR A 220 -7.29 5.25 -11.62
CA TYR A 220 -8.53 5.97 -11.93
C TYR A 220 -9.63 5.02 -12.41
N TYR A 221 -10.87 5.45 -12.28
CA TYR A 221 -12.03 4.78 -12.87
C TYR A 221 -12.41 5.45 -14.19
N ASP A 222 -12.67 4.64 -15.22
CA ASP A 222 -13.20 5.15 -16.49
C ASP A 222 -14.74 5.31 -16.47
N SER A 223 -15.30 5.72 -17.60
CA SER A 223 -16.75 5.88 -17.79
C SER A 223 -17.52 4.56 -17.72
N GLN A 224 -16.84 3.42 -17.89
CA GLN A 224 -17.40 2.07 -17.82
C GLN A 224 -17.24 1.44 -16.43
N ASN A 225 -16.78 2.19 -15.43
CA ASN A 225 -16.48 1.73 -14.07
C ASN A 225 -15.35 0.69 -14.00
N LYS A 226 -14.46 0.63 -14.99
CA LYS A 226 -13.24 -0.19 -14.88
C LYS A 226 -12.16 0.58 -14.16
N PHE A 227 -11.42 -0.11 -13.30
CA PHE A 227 -10.29 0.47 -12.60
C PHE A 227 -9.03 0.33 -13.46
N HIS A 228 -8.38 1.44 -13.77
CA HIS A 228 -7.11 1.50 -14.48
C HIS A 228 -6.03 1.82 -13.45
N TYR A 229 -5.09 0.91 -13.28
CA TYR A 229 -3.88 1.16 -12.52
C TYR A 229 -2.71 1.26 -13.49
N PHE A 230 -1.77 2.12 -13.15
CA PHE A 230 -0.59 2.32 -13.96
C PHE A 230 0.59 2.57 -13.07
N ASN A 231 1.71 2.08 -13.55
CA ASN A 231 3.02 2.32 -13.02
C ASN A 231 3.90 2.70 -14.22
N ASN A 232 4.58 3.85 -14.19
CA ASN A 232 5.27 4.37 -15.38
C ASN A 232 6.43 3.46 -15.82
N TYR A 233 6.94 2.63 -14.92
CA TYR A 233 7.98 1.65 -15.22
C TYR A 233 7.45 0.32 -15.75
N LEU A 234 6.23 -0.07 -15.37
CA LEU A 234 5.65 -1.37 -15.71
C LEU A 234 4.60 -1.29 -16.83
N GLY A 235 3.98 -0.12 -17.04
CA GLY A 235 2.87 0.11 -17.97
C GLY A 235 1.49 0.21 -17.29
N THR A 236 0.42 -0.11 -18.04
CA THR A 236 -0.97 -0.04 -17.58
C THR A 236 -1.57 -1.42 -17.37
N GLN A 237 -2.37 -1.59 -16.32
CA GLN A 237 -3.30 -2.72 -16.15
C GLN A 237 -4.73 -2.24 -15.88
N ILE A 238 -5.68 -3.05 -16.32
CA ILE A 238 -7.11 -2.78 -16.19
C ILE A 238 -7.71 -3.91 -15.34
N TYR A 239 -8.36 -3.53 -14.25
CA TYR A 239 -9.02 -4.44 -13.33
C TYR A 239 -10.53 -4.22 -13.33
N ASP A 240 -11.28 -5.30 -13.22
CA ASP A 240 -12.68 -5.22 -12.82
C ASP A 240 -12.72 -5.00 -11.30
N PRO A 241 -13.38 -3.95 -10.78
CA PRO A 241 -13.48 -3.69 -9.34
C PRO A 241 -14.09 -4.83 -8.53
N LEU A 242 -14.97 -5.62 -9.14
CA LEU A 242 -15.57 -6.81 -8.51
C LEU A 242 -14.62 -8.00 -8.53
N SER A 243 -13.58 -7.94 -9.36
CA SER A 243 -12.59 -9.00 -9.48
C SER A 243 -11.50 -8.93 -8.43
N PHE A 244 -11.47 -7.94 -7.53
CA PHE A 244 -10.45 -7.93 -6.47
C PHE A 244 -10.98 -7.57 -5.08
N THR A 245 -10.47 -8.26 -4.07
CA THR A 245 -10.65 -7.92 -2.66
C THR A 245 -9.29 -7.61 -2.06
N ILE A 246 -9.18 -6.53 -1.28
CA ILE A 246 -7.97 -6.19 -0.55
C ILE A 246 -8.18 -6.55 0.92
N THR A 247 -7.49 -7.59 1.39
CA THR A 247 -7.53 -7.99 2.80
C THR A 247 -6.31 -7.47 3.53
N LYS A 248 -6.50 -6.82 4.68
CA LYS A 248 -5.42 -6.39 5.57
C LYS A 248 -5.02 -7.53 6.51
N GLY A 249 -3.84 -8.11 6.31
CA GLY A 249 -3.14 -8.93 7.30
C GLY A 249 -2.21 -8.09 8.18
N ASP A 250 -1.66 -8.68 9.24
CA ASP A 250 -0.84 -7.98 10.24
C ASP A 250 0.37 -7.21 9.68
N ASN A 251 0.83 -7.50 8.45
CA ASN A 251 1.92 -6.79 7.76
C ASN A 251 1.82 -6.81 6.22
N GLN A 252 0.71 -7.28 5.64
CA GLN A 252 0.58 -7.48 4.20
C GLN A 252 -0.86 -7.19 3.78
N CYS A 253 -1.03 -6.47 2.67
CA CYS A 253 -2.27 -6.49 1.93
C CYS A 253 -2.20 -7.61 0.88
N PHE A 254 -3.34 -8.19 0.53
CA PHE A 254 -3.42 -9.19 -0.54
C PHE A 254 -4.45 -8.72 -1.55
N LEU A 255 -4.11 -8.75 -2.84
CA LEU A 255 -5.08 -8.60 -3.91
C LEU A 255 -5.58 -9.99 -4.30
N HIS A 256 -6.83 -10.29 -3.98
CA HIS A 256 -7.44 -11.56 -4.35
C HIS A 256 -8.17 -11.40 -5.66
N GLN A 257 -7.60 -11.86 -6.78
CA GLN A 257 -8.33 -11.81 -8.04
C GLN A 257 -9.41 -12.90 -8.07
N MET A 258 -10.68 -12.52 -7.98
CA MET A 258 -11.82 -13.43 -8.14
C MET A 258 -11.94 -13.80 -9.62
N LYS A 259 -11.48 -14.99 -10.01
CA LYS A 259 -11.80 -15.57 -11.31
C LYS A 259 -13.28 -15.97 -11.32
N GLU A 260 -14.03 -15.51 -12.31
CA GLU A 260 -15.39 -15.98 -12.56
C GLU A 260 -15.41 -17.53 -12.63
N GLY A 261 -16.18 -18.15 -11.73
CA GLY A 261 -16.43 -19.59 -11.75
C GLY A 261 -15.54 -20.46 -10.85
N THR A 262 -14.62 -19.90 -10.07
CA THR A 262 -13.82 -20.68 -9.11
C THR A 262 -13.70 -20.01 -7.75
N ASN A 263 -14.07 -20.71 -6.67
CA ASN A 263 -13.85 -20.29 -5.27
C ASN A 263 -12.35 -20.32 -4.85
N ASN A 264 -11.43 -20.36 -5.81
CA ASN A 264 -10.00 -20.37 -5.55
C ASN A 264 -9.44 -18.97 -5.76
N VAL A 265 -8.89 -18.44 -4.68
CA VAL A 265 -7.99 -17.29 -4.66
C VAL A 265 -6.67 -17.72 -5.28
N ASP A 266 -6.38 -17.27 -6.51
CA ASP A 266 -5.01 -17.31 -7.04
C ASP A 266 -4.26 -16.10 -6.46
N SER A 267 -3.17 -16.35 -5.74
CA SER A 267 -2.19 -15.29 -5.46
C SER A 267 -1.42 -15.01 -6.74
N THR A 268 -1.80 -13.95 -7.45
CA THR A 268 -1.11 -13.56 -8.68
C THR A 268 0.25 -12.94 -8.34
N ASN A 269 1.33 -13.53 -8.85
CA ASN A 269 2.69 -12.95 -8.84
C ASN A 269 2.86 -11.85 -9.91
N ASP A 270 1.81 -11.06 -10.18
CA ASP A 270 1.89 -9.97 -11.14
C ASP A 270 2.57 -8.76 -10.49
N ALA A 271 3.69 -8.31 -11.06
CA ALA A 271 4.49 -7.21 -10.50
C ALA A 271 3.68 -5.91 -10.32
N MET A 272 2.71 -5.63 -11.20
CA MET A 272 1.82 -4.48 -11.02
C MET A 272 0.81 -4.70 -9.89
N ALA A 273 0.26 -5.91 -9.79
CA ALA A 273 -0.64 -6.23 -8.69
C ALA A 273 0.08 -6.11 -7.34
N CYS A 274 1.34 -6.57 -7.25
CA CYS A 274 2.18 -6.37 -6.07
C CYS A 274 2.39 -4.89 -5.76
N SER A 275 2.69 -4.07 -6.78
CA SER A 275 2.91 -2.63 -6.63
C SER A 275 1.67 -1.90 -6.11
N LEU A 276 0.50 -2.19 -6.70
CA LEU A 276 -0.80 -1.68 -6.26
C LEU A 276 -1.10 -2.07 -4.80
N VAL A 277 -0.84 -3.32 -4.44
CA VAL A 277 -1.04 -3.84 -3.08
C VAL A 277 -0.18 -3.11 -2.06
N GLU A 278 1.12 -2.95 -2.35
CA GLU A 278 2.05 -2.24 -1.47
C GLU A 278 1.64 -0.78 -1.28
N TYR A 279 1.19 -0.13 -2.37
CA TYR A 279 0.71 1.24 -2.32
C TYR A 279 -0.49 1.38 -1.37
N VAL A 280 -1.53 0.56 -1.58
CA VAL A 280 -2.73 0.57 -0.74
C VAL A 280 -2.40 0.19 0.70
N ALA A 281 -1.50 -0.77 0.92
CA ALA A 281 -1.07 -1.17 2.27
C ALA A 281 -0.43 -0.01 3.04
N ASN A 282 0.45 0.76 2.39
CA ASN A 282 1.10 1.90 3.02
C ASN A 282 0.08 2.99 3.39
N TYR A 283 -0.92 3.22 2.54
CA TYR A 283 -2.05 4.12 2.84
C TYR A 283 -2.86 3.64 4.05
N VAL A 284 -3.29 2.38 4.04
CA VAL A 284 -4.10 1.79 5.12
C VAL A 284 -3.38 1.73 6.45
N ASN A 285 -2.06 1.60 6.44
CA ASN A 285 -1.25 1.52 7.66
C ASN A 285 -0.84 2.89 8.21
N GLY A 286 -1.30 3.99 7.60
CA GLY A 286 -0.90 5.34 8.02
C GLY A 286 0.61 5.56 7.89
N VAL A 287 1.28 4.81 7.00
CA VAL A 287 2.68 5.09 6.64
C VAL A 287 2.77 6.39 5.82
N TYR A 288 1.62 6.86 5.35
CA TYR A 288 1.41 8.21 4.85
C TYR A 288 0.67 9.04 5.91
N PHE A 289 1.47 9.61 6.83
CA PHE A 289 1.23 10.75 7.75
C PHE A 289 -0.05 10.79 8.59
#